data_AF-A0A953ZDU7-F1
#
_entry.id   AF-A0A953ZDU7-F1
#
_cell.length_a   1.000
_cell.length_b   1.000
_cell.length_c   1.000
_cell.angle_alpha   90.00
_cell.angle_beta   90.00
_cell.angle_gamma   90.00
#
_symmetry.space_group_name_H-M   'P 1'
#
loop_
_entity.id
_entity.type
_entity.pdbx_description
1 polymer ?
#
loop_
_entity_poly.entity_id
_entity_poly.type
_entity_poly.pdbx_seq_one_letter_code
_entity_poly.pdbx_strand_id
1 'polypeptide(L)'
;TGTSPFNLTYTVRNDGTSDLNLTLPVVISGAVNCTVSQLSAPTTPVASGGGETTFTLQVTPTSASGFTFELSITNDDADENPYNITFNGNSGIPSPSSGGGGGNDDCSTG
;
A
#
# COMPACT_ATOMS: atom_id res chain seq x y z
N THR A 1 3.18 11.51 -25.04
CA THR A 1 3.63 10.39 -24.19
C THR A 1 3.19 10.69 -22.77
N GLY A 2 2.09 10.06 -22.33
CA GLY A 2 1.46 10.38 -21.04
C GLY A 2 2.19 9.69 -19.88
N THR A 3 3.03 10.43 -19.18
CA THR A 3 3.76 10.00 -17.97
C THR A 3 3.55 11.05 -16.88
N SER A 4 2.29 11.27 -16.52
CA SER A 4 1.95 12.22 -15.45
C SER A 4 2.03 11.51 -14.09
N PRO A 5 2.68 12.11 -13.09
CA PRO A 5 2.63 11.57 -11.74
C PRO A 5 1.19 11.60 -11.21
N PHE A 6 0.84 10.59 -10.41
CA PHE A 6 -0.43 10.54 -9.71
C PHE A 6 -0.20 10.07 -8.26
N ASN A 7 -1.17 10.38 -7.40
CA ASN A 7 -1.14 10.00 -6.00
C ASN A 7 -2.02 8.78 -5.78
N LEU A 8 -1.48 7.80 -5.08
CA LEU A 8 -2.18 6.61 -4.60
C LEU A 8 -2.30 6.73 -3.09
N THR A 9 -3.52 6.87 -2.59
CA THR A 9 -3.80 6.86 -1.15
C THR A 9 -4.17 5.44 -0.74
N TYR A 10 -3.57 4.98 0.34
CA TYR A 10 -3.79 3.66 0.88
C TYR A 10 -4.26 3.75 2.33
N THR A 11 -5.26 2.95 2.66
CA THR A 11 -5.85 2.88 4.01
C THR A 11 -5.47 1.54 4.63
N VAL A 12 -4.85 1.60 5.81
CA VAL A 12 -4.65 0.45 6.68
C VAL A 12 -5.71 0.52 7.76
N ARG A 13 -6.49 -0.53 7.90
CA ARG A 13 -7.56 -0.67 8.87
C ARG A 13 -7.23 -1.82 9.82
N ASN A 14 -7.51 -1.60 11.11
CA ASN A 14 -7.35 -2.60 12.17
C ASN A 14 -8.73 -2.94 12.73
N ASP A 15 -9.35 -3.98 12.20
CA ASP A 15 -10.55 -4.65 12.68
C ASP A 15 -10.27 -5.61 13.85
N GLY A 16 -9.00 -5.88 14.14
CA GLY A 16 -8.54 -6.64 15.30
C GLY A 16 -8.91 -6.03 16.66
N THR A 17 -8.75 -6.82 17.71
CA THR A 17 -9.06 -6.42 19.11
C THR A 17 -7.87 -5.84 19.88
N SER A 18 -6.71 -5.72 19.24
CA SER A 18 -5.49 -5.14 19.82
C SER A 18 -4.92 -4.08 18.88
N ASP A 19 -4.24 -3.09 19.45
CA ASP A 19 -3.65 -2.02 18.67
C ASP A 19 -2.57 -2.59 17.75
N LEU A 20 -2.64 -2.26 16.45
CA LEU A 20 -1.77 -2.77 15.40
C LEU A 20 -0.55 -1.84 15.27
N ASN A 21 0.65 -2.39 15.50
CA ASN A 21 1.91 -1.66 15.39
C ASN A 21 2.54 -1.88 14.02
N LEU A 22 2.57 -0.82 13.20
CA LEU A 22 3.27 -0.81 11.92
C LEU A 22 4.75 -0.46 12.10
N THR A 23 5.63 -1.11 11.33
CA THR A 23 7.03 -0.71 11.18
C THR A 23 7.16 0.29 10.04
N LEU A 24 7.76 1.45 10.31
CA LEU A 24 7.93 2.55 9.35
C LEU A 24 9.41 2.76 8.99
N PRO A 25 9.71 3.29 7.78
CA PRO A 25 8.79 3.58 6.67
C PRO A 25 8.27 2.29 6.00
N VAL A 26 7.20 2.40 5.22
CA VAL A 26 6.73 1.25 4.42
C VAL A 26 7.78 0.90 3.36
N VAL A 27 7.92 -0.39 3.03
CA VAL A 27 8.92 -0.86 2.09
C VAL A 27 8.31 -0.88 0.69
N ILE A 28 8.95 -0.20 -0.26
CA ILE A 28 8.56 -0.21 -1.67
C ILE A 28 9.67 -0.89 -2.47
N SER A 29 9.30 -1.88 -3.28
CA SER A 29 10.25 -2.66 -4.08
C SER A 29 9.65 -3.07 -5.43
N GLY A 30 10.40 -3.82 -6.24
CA GLY A 30 9.88 -4.38 -7.50
C GLY A 30 9.44 -3.35 -8.55
N ALA A 31 9.87 -2.09 -8.43
CA ALA A 31 9.41 -1.03 -9.34
C ALA A 31 9.93 -1.25 -10.78
N VAL A 32 8.99 -1.41 -11.72
CA VAL A 32 9.25 -1.55 -13.16
C VAL A 32 8.43 -0.49 -13.89
N ASN A 33 9.07 0.26 -14.78
CA ASN A 33 8.45 1.33 -15.58
C ASN A 33 7.78 2.45 -14.76
N CYS A 34 8.15 2.61 -13.49
CA CYS A 34 7.75 3.73 -12.65
C CYS A 34 8.80 4.02 -11.58
N THR A 35 8.74 5.21 -11.00
CA THR A 35 9.34 5.52 -9.70
C THR A 35 8.22 5.76 -8.69
N VAL A 36 8.42 5.33 -7.45
CA VAL A 36 7.44 5.51 -6.37
C VAL A 36 8.11 6.18 -5.19
N SER A 37 7.45 7.18 -4.61
CA SER A 37 7.90 7.88 -3.41
C SER A 37 6.76 7.98 -2.40
N GLN A 38 7.08 7.83 -1.13
CA GLN A 38 6.11 8.01 -0.05
C GLN A 38 5.99 9.51 0.28
N LEU A 39 4.79 10.08 0.11
CA LEU A 39 4.50 11.49 0.40
C LEU A 39 4.09 11.72 1.85
N SER A 40 3.37 10.76 2.44
CA SER A 40 2.97 10.77 3.84
C SER A 40 3.19 9.39 4.45
N ALA A 41 3.48 9.34 5.75
CA ALA A 41 3.57 8.08 6.48
C ALA A 41 2.24 7.78 7.19
N PRO A 42 1.90 6.49 7.34
CA PRO A 42 0.80 6.13 8.23
C PRO A 42 1.19 6.41 9.67
N THR A 43 0.18 6.57 10.52
CA THR A 43 0.32 6.66 11.97
C THR A 43 0.31 5.27 12.58
N THR A 44 1.14 5.06 13.59
CA THR A 44 1.22 3.81 14.35
C THR A 44 1.32 4.15 15.85
N PRO A 45 0.64 3.42 16.74
CA PRO A 45 -0.25 2.29 16.46
C PRO A 45 -1.58 2.68 15.80
N VAL A 46 -2.19 1.75 15.07
CA VAL A 46 -3.56 1.85 14.55
C VAL A 46 -4.49 1.25 15.60
N ALA A 47 -5.40 2.07 16.12
CA ALA A 47 -6.29 1.65 17.22
C ALA A 47 -7.12 0.41 16.86
N SER A 48 -7.31 -0.47 17.83
CA SER A 48 -8.21 -1.63 17.70
C SER A 48 -9.68 -1.26 17.47
N GLY A 49 -10.46 -2.21 16.96
CA GLY A 49 -11.92 -2.09 16.83
C GLY A 49 -12.37 -1.22 15.66
N GLY A 50 -11.64 -1.25 14.55
CA GLY A 50 -11.93 -0.52 13.32
C GLY A 50 -11.18 0.80 13.18
N GLY A 51 -10.04 0.97 13.88
CA GLY A 51 -9.18 2.14 13.68
C GLY A 51 -8.55 2.12 12.29
N GLU A 52 -8.32 3.30 11.73
CA GLU A 52 -7.78 3.45 10.39
C GLU A 52 -6.60 4.43 10.39
N THR A 53 -5.65 4.18 9.51
CA THR A 53 -4.60 5.14 9.16
C THR A 53 -4.43 5.17 7.65
N THR A 54 -4.02 6.32 7.12
CA THR A 54 -3.82 6.50 5.69
C THR A 54 -2.43 6.99 5.38
N PHE A 55 -1.94 6.64 4.21
CA PHE A 55 -0.72 7.19 3.67
C PHE A 55 -0.79 7.31 2.16
N THR A 56 0.04 8.18 1.60
CA THR A 56 0.01 8.51 0.18
C THR A 56 1.35 8.19 -0.45
N LEU A 57 1.29 7.47 -1.56
CA LEU A 57 2.41 7.24 -2.46
C LEU A 57 2.23 8.10 -3.72
N GLN A 58 3.30 8.71 -4.20
CA GLN A 58 3.34 9.28 -5.54
C GLN A 58 3.97 8.27 -6.48
N VAL A 59 3.23 7.90 -7.52
CA VAL A 59 3.71 7.03 -8.58
C VAL A 59 3.94 7.89 -9.82
N THR A 60 5.16 7.83 -10.36
CA THR A 60 5.53 8.47 -11.62
C THR A 60 5.86 7.39 -12.64
N PRO A 61 4.94 7.06 -13.56
CA PRO A 61 5.23 6.16 -14.66
C PRO A 61 6.39 6.72 -15.52
N THR A 62 7.35 5.88 -15.87
CA THR A 62 8.46 6.22 -16.78
C THR A 62 8.26 5.66 -18.19
N SER A 63 7.25 4.79 -18.38
CA SER A 63 6.86 4.22 -19.68
C SER A 63 5.34 4.08 -19.80
N ALA A 64 4.85 4.13 -21.04
CA ALA A 64 3.44 3.90 -21.36
C ALA A 64 3.05 2.41 -21.40
N SER A 65 4.02 1.50 -21.30
CA SER A 65 3.82 0.04 -21.45
C SER A 65 3.25 -0.65 -20.20
N GLY A 66 2.71 0.13 -19.26
CA GLY A 66 2.30 -0.31 -17.93
C GLY A 66 3.46 -0.35 -16.93
N PHE A 67 3.12 -0.24 -15.65
CA PHE A 67 4.06 -0.24 -14.53
C PHE A 67 3.65 -1.27 -13.48
N THR A 68 4.62 -1.69 -12.66
CA THR A 68 4.37 -2.48 -11.46
C THR A 68 5.30 -2.07 -10.34
N PHE A 69 4.88 -2.25 -9.10
CA PHE A 69 5.70 -2.17 -7.90
C PHE A 69 5.05 -2.98 -6.78
N GLU A 70 5.82 -3.33 -5.77
CA GLU A 70 5.36 -4.03 -4.57
C GLU A 70 5.48 -3.11 -3.36
N LEU A 71 4.49 -3.18 -2.49
CA LEU A 71 4.42 -2.51 -1.20
C LEU A 71 4.37 -3.59 -0.11
N SER A 72 5.26 -3.47 0.88
CA SER A 72 5.30 -4.33 2.06
C SER A 72 5.19 -3.47 3.31
N ILE A 73 4.19 -3.74 4.14
CA ILE A 73 3.97 -3.09 5.44
C ILE A 73 4.18 -4.14 6.53
N THR A 74 5.36 -4.15 7.14
CA THR A 74 5.63 -5.01 8.30
C THR A 74 4.81 -4.52 9.50
N ASN A 75 4.17 -5.44 10.19
CA ASN A 75 3.31 -5.16 11.34
C ASN A 75 3.51 -6.26 12.41
N ASP A 76 2.81 -6.16 13.54
CA ASP A 76 2.85 -7.15 14.63
C ASP A 76 1.62 -8.06 14.70
N ASP A 77 0.79 -8.06 13.65
CA ASP A 77 -0.25 -9.06 13.46
C ASP A 77 0.38 -10.41 13.08
N ALA A 78 0.13 -11.43 13.90
CA ALA A 78 0.75 -12.74 13.74
C ALA A 78 0.30 -13.47 12.47
N ASP A 79 -0.92 -13.18 12.00
CA ASP A 79 -1.53 -13.88 10.87
C ASP A 79 -1.26 -13.14 9.55
N GLU A 80 -0.93 -11.84 9.61
CA GLU A 80 -0.86 -10.97 8.43
C GLU A 80 0.38 -10.06 8.40
N ASN A 81 1.51 -10.57 8.88
CA ASN A 81 2.80 -9.88 8.80
C ASN A 81 3.77 -10.52 7.79
N PRO A 82 4.29 -9.76 6.80
CA PRO A 82 3.89 -8.40 6.41
C PRO A 82 2.63 -8.35 5.52
N TYR A 83 1.96 -7.19 5.46
CA TYR A 83 0.98 -6.91 4.41
C TYR A 83 1.71 -6.66 3.09
N ASN A 84 1.55 -7.59 2.14
CA ASN A 84 2.18 -7.53 0.82
C ASN A 84 1.17 -7.20 -0.28
N ILE A 85 1.38 -6.09 -0.96
CA ILE A 85 0.49 -5.60 -2.01
C ILE A 85 1.28 -5.41 -3.29
N THR A 86 0.86 -6.09 -4.35
CA THR A 86 1.39 -5.86 -5.70
C THR A 86 0.48 -4.86 -6.40
N PHE A 87 1.08 -3.79 -6.91
CA PHE A 87 0.42 -2.83 -7.77
C PHE A 87 0.83 -3.07 -9.21
N ASN A 88 -0.15 -3.07 -10.09
CA ASN A 88 0.04 -2.99 -11.52
C ASN A 88 -0.86 -1.90 -12.09
N GLY A 89 -0.44 -1.29 -13.18
CA GLY A 89 -1.27 -0.28 -13.84
C GLY A 89 -0.87 -0.07 -15.27
N ASN A 90 -1.83 0.40 -16.06
CA ASN A 90 -1.61 0.83 -17.44
C ASN A 90 -1.95 2.31 -17.53
N SER A 91 -1.07 3.11 -18.15
CA SER A 91 -1.35 4.51 -18.49
C SER A 91 -1.86 5.41 -17.35
N GLY A 92 -1.50 5.13 -16.09
CA GLY A 92 -1.85 5.95 -14.93
C GLY A 92 -3.06 5.49 -14.12
N ILE A 93 -3.66 4.34 -14.42
CA ILE A 93 -4.70 3.73 -13.58
C ILE A 93 -4.07 2.60 -12.77
N PRO A 94 -3.81 2.79 -11.45
CA PRO A 94 -3.35 1.70 -10.59
C PRO A 94 -4.50 0.71 -10.33
N SER A 95 -4.17 -0.56 -10.19
CA SER A 95 -5.06 -1.59 -9.67
C SER A 95 -4.26 -2.44 -8.69
N PRO A 96 -4.68 -2.55 -7.42
CA PRO A 96 -4.08 -3.51 -6.51
C PRO A 96 -4.47 -4.92 -6.94
N SER A 97 -3.51 -5.83 -7.01
CA SER A 97 -3.79 -7.26 -6.98
C SER A 97 -3.42 -7.76 -5.59
N SER A 98 -4.41 -7.93 -4.71
CA SER A 98 -4.18 -8.54 -3.41
C SER A 98 -3.80 -10.01 -3.61
N GLY A 99 -2.56 -10.35 -3.27
CA GLY A 99 -2.14 -11.73 -3.15
C GLY A 99 -2.80 -12.33 -1.91
N GLY A 100 -4.00 -12.89 -2.10
CA GLY A 100 -4.85 -13.58 -1.12
C GLY A 100 -4.35 -13.67 0.32
N GLY A 101 -5.00 -12.91 1.21
CA GLY A 101 -5.05 -13.15 2.65
C GLY A 101 -6.50 -12.97 3.07
N GLY A 102 -7.24 -14.08 3.19
CA GLY A 102 -8.58 -14.06 3.75
C GLY A 102 -8.49 -13.97 5.26
N GLY A 103 -8.37 -12.77 5.77
CA GLY A 103 -8.44 -12.42 7.18
C GLY A 103 -9.25 -11.13 7.36
N ASN A 104 -9.63 -10.86 8.59
CA ASN A 104 -10.62 -9.87 9.03
C ASN A 104 -10.24 -8.40 8.83
N ASP A 105 -9.11 -8.12 8.21
CA ASP A 105 -8.51 -6.78 8.09
C ASP A 105 -8.28 -6.46 6.61
N ASP A 106 -9.32 -5.93 5.97
CA ASP A 106 -9.31 -5.67 4.53
C ASP A 106 -8.51 -4.39 4.21
N CYS A 107 -7.56 -4.53 3.28
CA CYS A 107 -6.69 -3.44 2.88
C CYS A 107 -7.10 -3.00 1.48
N SER A 108 -7.86 -1.90 1.41
CA SER A 108 -8.52 -1.45 0.18
C SER A 108 -8.01 -0.09 -0.30
N THR A 109 -7.97 0.09 -1.62
CA THR A 109 -7.78 1.39 -2.25
C THR A 109 -9.10 2.14 -2.25
N GLY A 110 -9.16 3.30 -1.60
CA GLY A 110 -10.29 4.23 -1.66
C GLY A 110 -10.43 4.92 -3.02
#